data_AF-A0A2T6BUH5-F1
#
_entry.id   AF-A0A2T6BUH5-F1
#
_cell.length_a   1.000
_cell.length_b   1.000
_cell.length_c   1.000
_cell.angle_alpha   90.00
_cell.angle_beta   90.00
_cell.angle_gamma   90.00
#
_symmetry.space_group_name_H-M   'P 1'
#
loop_
_entity.id
_entity.type
_entity.pdbx_description
1 polymer ?
#
loop_
_entity_poly.entity_id
_entity_poly.type
_entity_poly.pdbx_seq_one_letter_code
_entity_poly.pdbx_strand_id
1 'polypeptide(L)'
;MTTKDFIPFDSIGLCFSGGGYRATFFALGVVSYYDKIQYQGKPLLDHVEAISTVSGGTLFGVAYSKASQQKDFNFKTFFNEFYNNFTPENDKLLETAIAKLGDDQVWKDNPHKKRSLINAFALTYADMDVYKGSFDMFLDAEKLSNLKYICFNSTEFSFGLAFRFQNCGLFGNKPLSNKHLTEIEGQLQLGDITASSSCFPLGFEPLVFPDDYIKNQNTTAYKNVKTLERFAEGVGIMDGGIADNQGIGSMVNISLARKRDDELKKELDLIVVNDVGSFKMIPWQPESKKKDESSSIKSVVSNALSYFKIKPLYLIILILGILLMVLNSMEIFKGQAWPALYIIGGIVTGVGLLLTIFGLVAGIIKGSIIRSVRSLFTKNVPPPLVDDVLSFKKLSVGLIQRMLTERISSTVIMVNDIFLKQIRRLNYRLLYADSDLRHRIITSTVYELNGEKTAYSKSFSFNKNIKPAPSTLLKSIGLIASEMPTTLWWDEKDIQKDRMDALIACGQFTSCYKLMDYILKLKKNKKITLSEEETAAIDALYADLENDWKQFNENPMFYVTALKQ
;
A
#
# COMPACT_ATOMS: atom_id res chain seq x y z
N MET A 1 23.21 2.10 -34.98
CA MET A 1 23.77 2.67 -33.74
C MET A 1 25.02 1.90 -33.42
N THR A 2 26.17 2.55 -33.44
CA THR A 2 27.41 1.96 -32.93
C THR A 2 27.25 1.76 -31.42
N THR A 3 27.49 0.54 -30.94
CA THR A 3 27.23 0.04 -29.58
C THR A 3 28.16 0.60 -28.50
N LYS A 4 28.67 1.84 -28.63
CA LYS A 4 29.53 2.44 -27.59
C LYS A 4 28.80 2.76 -26.28
N ASP A 5 27.47 2.87 -26.31
CA ASP A 5 26.68 3.35 -25.16
C ASP A 5 25.92 2.22 -24.41
N PHE A 6 26.16 0.95 -24.74
CA PHE A 6 25.49 -0.20 -24.11
C PHE A 6 26.50 -1.26 -23.70
N ILE A 7 26.53 -1.59 -22.41
CA ILE A 7 27.35 -2.68 -21.86
C ILE A 7 26.41 -3.53 -21.01
N PRO A 8 26.04 -4.76 -21.44
CA PRO A 8 25.05 -5.57 -20.73
C PRO A 8 25.39 -5.73 -19.25
N PHE A 9 24.40 -5.50 -18.38
CA PHE A 9 24.51 -5.65 -16.91
C PHE A 9 25.50 -4.72 -16.21
N ASP A 10 26.15 -3.79 -16.91
CA ASP A 10 27.12 -2.86 -16.30
C ASP A 10 26.45 -1.89 -15.31
N SER A 11 25.27 -1.37 -15.66
CA SER A 11 24.45 -0.52 -14.79
C SER A 11 22.99 -0.98 -14.75
N ILE A 12 22.54 -1.38 -13.57
CA ILE A 12 21.20 -1.98 -13.37
C ILE A 12 20.33 -1.07 -12.50
N GLY A 13 19.11 -0.83 -12.95
CA GLY A 13 18.03 -0.23 -12.18
C GLY A 13 16.94 -1.23 -11.84
N LEU A 14 16.59 -1.35 -10.56
CA LEU A 14 15.51 -2.22 -10.10
C LEU A 14 14.27 -1.39 -9.74
N CYS A 15 13.14 -1.68 -10.36
CA CYS A 15 11.86 -1.15 -9.94
C CYS A 15 11.12 -2.18 -9.09
N PHE A 16 10.61 -1.76 -7.93
CA PHE A 16 9.79 -2.61 -7.06
C PHE A 16 8.39 -2.03 -6.92
N SER A 17 7.43 -2.76 -7.47
CA SER A 17 6.04 -2.31 -7.50
C SER A 17 5.35 -2.32 -6.13
N GLY A 18 4.23 -1.62 -6.02
CA GLY A 18 3.34 -1.73 -4.86
C GLY A 18 2.57 -3.05 -4.79
N GLY A 19 2.31 -3.50 -3.56
CA GLY A 19 1.59 -4.76 -3.30
C GLY A 19 1.68 -5.31 -1.87
N GLY A 20 1.92 -4.46 -0.86
CA GLY A 20 2.08 -4.90 0.53
C GLY A 20 3.20 -5.93 0.69
N TYR A 21 3.05 -6.86 1.64
CA TYR A 21 4.03 -7.92 1.89
C TYR A 21 4.31 -8.80 0.68
N ARG A 22 3.33 -8.98 -0.23
CA ARG A 22 3.60 -9.64 -1.52
C ARG A 22 4.75 -8.97 -2.28
N ALA A 23 4.74 -7.64 -2.35
CA ALA A 23 5.82 -6.89 -3.00
C ALA A 23 7.11 -6.94 -2.18
N THR A 24 7.03 -6.77 -0.87
CA THR A 24 8.17 -6.74 0.05
C THR A 24 9.03 -8.00 -0.07
N PHE A 25 8.42 -9.18 0.05
CA PHE A 25 9.16 -10.45 0.09
C PHE A 25 9.52 -10.97 -1.30
N PHE A 26 8.73 -10.63 -2.34
CA PHE A 26 9.17 -10.85 -3.71
C PHE A 26 10.44 -10.03 -4.03
N ALA A 27 10.48 -8.76 -3.60
CA ALA A 27 11.65 -7.88 -3.77
C ALA A 27 12.87 -8.40 -3.01
N LEU A 28 12.70 -8.85 -1.76
CA LEU A 28 13.77 -9.52 -0.99
C LEU A 28 14.31 -10.74 -1.74
N GLY A 29 13.42 -11.55 -2.33
CA GLY A 29 13.78 -12.68 -3.19
C GLY A 29 14.61 -12.27 -4.40
N VAL A 30 14.17 -11.25 -5.13
CA VAL A 30 14.90 -10.69 -6.29
C VAL A 30 16.30 -10.25 -5.88
N VAL A 31 16.43 -9.40 -4.88
CA VAL A 31 17.74 -8.87 -4.46
C VAL A 31 18.65 -9.96 -3.91
N SER A 32 18.11 -10.90 -3.14
CA SER A 32 18.90 -12.05 -2.66
C SER A 32 19.49 -12.88 -3.78
N TYR A 33 18.78 -13.00 -4.90
CA TYR A 33 19.29 -13.73 -6.05
C TYR A 33 20.37 -12.95 -6.81
N TYR A 34 20.25 -11.62 -6.87
CA TYR A 34 21.28 -10.76 -7.45
C TYR A 34 22.55 -10.76 -6.60
N ASP A 35 22.44 -10.88 -5.28
CA ASP A 35 23.59 -11.07 -4.38
C ASP A 35 24.29 -12.42 -4.63
N LYS A 36 23.50 -13.47 -4.92
CA LYS A 36 23.99 -14.81 -5.19
C LYS A 36 24.78 -14.91 -6.50
N ILE A 37 24.14 -14.50 -7.59
CA ILE A 37 24.61 -14.79 -8.94
C ILE A 37 25.79 -13.89 -9.30
N GLN A 38 26.82 -14.46 -9.93
CA GLN A 38 28.05 -13.73 -10.23
C GLN A 38 28.04 -13.19 -11.66
N TYR A 39 28.52 -11.97 -11.83
CA TYR A 39 28.83 -11.37 -13.13
C TYR A 39 30.21 -10.72 -13.05
N GLN A 40 31.10 -11.07 -13.98
CA GLN A 40 32.48 -10.58 -14.01
C GLN A 40 33.25 -10.74 -12.67
N GLY A 41 32.98 -11.84 -11.95
CA GLY A 41 33.66 -12.18 -10.70
C GLY A 41 33.16 -11.44 -9.46
N LYS A 42 32.03 -10.72 -9.56
CA LYS A 42 31.35 -10.05 -8.44
C LYS A 42 29.87 -10.44 -8.40
N PRO A 43 29.18 -10.30 -7.26
CA PRO A 43 27.73 -10.36 -7.21
C PRO A 43 27.10 -9.43 -8.25
N LEU A 44 26.08 -9.90 -8.97
CA LEU A 44 25.32 -9.05 -9.90
C LEU A 44 24.69 -7.85 -9.17
N LEU A 45 24.45 -7.98 -7.87
CA LEU A 45 24.00 -6.90 -7.00
C LEU A 45 24.95 -5.70 -6.98
N ASP A 46 26.27 -5.90 -7.17
CA ASP A 46 27.25 -4.81 -7.21
C ASP A 46 27.07 -3.90 -8.44
N HIS A 47 26.36 -4.38 -9.46
CA HIS A 47 26.01 -3.61 -10.65
C HIS A 47 24.65 -2.89 -10.52
N VAL A 48 23.95 -3.05 -9.39
CA VAL A 48 22.68 -2.35 -9.13
C VAL A 48 22.98 -0.95 -8.61
N GLU A 49 22.80 0.03 -9.48
CA GLU A 49 23.08 1.43 -9.19
C GLU A 49 21.83 2.25 -8.89
N ALA A 50 20.64 1.75 -9.26
CA ALA A 50 19.39 2.49 -9.10
C ALA A 50 18.26 1.64 -8.52
N ILE A 51 17.45 2.23 -7.64
CA ILE A 51 16.15 1.68 -7.27
C ILE A 51 15.02 2.71 -7.39
N SER A 52 13.84 2.22 -7.77
CA SER A 52 12.59 2.98 -7.74
C SER A 52 11.50 2.12 -7.13
N THR A 53 10.95 2.56 -6.00
CA THR A 53 10.04 1.69 -5.22
C THR A 53 8.71 2.36 -4.93
N VAL A 54 7.70 1.53 -4.69
CA VAL A 54 6.33 1.96 -4.42
C VAL A 54 5.71 1.06 -3.34
N SER A 55 5.05 1.63 -2.34
CA SER A 55 4.23 0.89 -1.36
C SER A 55 4.98 -0.28 -0.70
N GLY A 56 4.48 -1.51 -0.78
CA GLY A 56 5.20 -2.70 -0.31
C GLY A 56 6.62 -2.84 -0.86
N GLY A 57 6.87 -2.42 -2.11
CA GLY A 57 8.23 -2.32 -2.65
C GLY A 57 9.10 -1.29 -1.90
N THR A 58 8.51 -0.22 -1.36
CA THR A 58 9.20 0.78 -0.52
C THR A 58 9.50 0.28 0.88
N LEU A 59 8.67 -0.61 1.45
CA LEU A 59 9.01 -1.29 2.71
C LEU A 59 10.37 -2.01 2.57
N PHE A 60 10.53 -2.83 1.54
CA PHE A 60 11.83 -3.43 1.27
C PHE A 60 12.88 -2.38 0.85
N GLY A 61 12.52 -1.48 -0.06
CA GLY A 61 13.41 -0.51 -0.68
C GLY A 61 14.11 0.43 0.30
N VAL A 62 13.39 0.97 1.28
CA VAL A 62 13.98 1.87 2.30
C VAL A 62 14.94 1.10 3.18
N ALA A 63 14.55 -0.08 3.67
CA ALA A 63 15.39 -0.91 4.52
C ALA A 63 16.69 -1.34 3.79
N TYR A 64 16.56 -1.82 2.55
CA TYR A 64 17.71 -2.22 1.74
C TYR A 64 18.60 -1.03 1.36
N SER A 65 18.01 0.11 0.99
CA SER A 65 18.80 1.31 0.66
C SER A 65 19.61 1.75 1.85
N LYS A 66 18.99 1.82 3.03
CA LYS A 66 19.67 2.19 4.26
C LYS A 66 20.82 1.23 4.57
N ALA A 67 20.55 -0.08 4.56
CA ALA A 67 21.56 -1.09 4.89
C ALA A 67 22.73 -1.07 3.91
N SER A 68 22.45 -0.94 2.60
CA SER A 68 23.48 -0.95 1.55
C SER A 68 24.41 0.26 1.56
N GLN A 69 24.10 1.34 2.30
CA GLN A 69 25.04 2.46 2.51
C GLN A 69 26.01 2.25 3.68
N GLN A 70 25.87 1.17 4.45
CA GLN A 70 26.79 0.88 5.56
C GLN A 70 28.12 0.34 5.05
N LYS A 71 29.24 0.78 5.64
CA LYS A 71 30.60 0.39 5.20
C LYS A 71 30.86 -1.11 5.30
N ASP A 72 30.24 -1.77 6.26
CA ASP A 72 30.34 -3.20 6.57
C ASP A 72 29.10 -3.98 6.11
N PHE A 73 28.36 -3.45 5.13
CA PHE A 73 27.17 -4.08 4.59
C PHE A 73 27.45 -5.53 4.17
N ASN A 74 26.70 -6.45 4.79
CA ASN A 74 26.65 -7.86 4.41
C ASN A 74 25.20 -8.22 4.10
N PHE A 75 24.95 -8.69 2.87
CA PHE A 75 23.58 -8.98 2.43
C PHE A 75 22.93 -10.08 3.27
N LYS A 76 23.65 -11.12 3.66
CA LYS A 76 23.09 -12.22 4.47
C LYS A 76 22.68 -11.75 5.87
N THR A 77 23.50 -10.91 6.50
CA THR A 77 23.14 -10.29 7.79
C THR A 77 21.88 -9.44 7.64
N PHE A 78 21.83 -8.56 6.64
CA PHE A 78 20.64 -7.77 6.33
C PHE A 78 19.41 -8.64 6.04
N PHE A 79 19.57 -9.70 5.25
CA PHE A 79 18.49 -10.64 4.93
C PHE A 79 17.93 -11.24 6.21
N ASN A 80 18.78 -11.74 7.11
CA ASN A 80 18.34 -12.36 8.36
C ASN A 80 17.67 -11.35 9.30
N GLU A 81 18.22 -10.14 9.45
CA GLU A 81 17.61 -9.08 10.25
C GLU A 81 16.25 -8.67 9.69
N PHE A 82 16.16 -8.41 8.38
CA PHE A 82 14.91 -8.02 7.74
C PHE A 82 13.88 -9.15 7.79
N TYR A 83 14.28 -10.37 7.45
CA TYR A 83 13.43 -11.57 7.51
C TYR A 83 12.85 -11.75 8.92
N ASN A 84 13.70 -11.75 9.95
CA ASN A 84 13.29 -11.97 11.33
C ASN A 84 12.33 -10.91 11.86
N ASN A 85 12.41 -9.66 11.40
CA ASN A 85 11.47 -8.60 11.81
C ASN A 85 10.03 -8.86 11.32
N PHE A 86 9.86 -9.67 10.27
CA PHE A 86 8.57 -9.88 9.62
C PHE A 86 8.14 -11.35 9.59
N THR A 87 8.84 -12.25 10.28
CA THR A 87 8.30 -13.60 10.50
C THR A 87 6.96 -13.50 11.22
N PRO A 88 6.02 -14.42 10.98
CA PRO A 88 4.68 -14.35 11.58
C PRO A 88 4.66 -14.18 13.10
N GLU A 89 5.65 -14.72 13.81
CA GLU A 89 5.77 -14.63 15.27
C GLU A 89 6.28 -13.27 15.75
N ASN A 90 7.06 -12.58 14.91
CA ASN A 90 7.71 -11.32 15.25
C ASN A 90 7.03 -10.09 14.65
N ASP A 91 6.22 -10.27 13.61
CA ASP A 91 5.51 -9.17 12.97
C ASP A 91 4.46 -8.56 13.88
N LYS A 92 4.85 -7.47 14.56
CA LYS A 92 4.00 -6.67 15.44
C LYS A 92 3.66 -5.31 14.86
N LEU A 93 3.82 -5.11 13.55
CA LEU A 93 3.69 -3.81 12.91
C LEU A 93 2.28 -3.21 13.13
N LEU A 94 1.23 -3.98 12.79
CA LEU A 94 -0.16 -3.55 12.95
C LEU A 94 -0.55 -3.38 14.42
N GLU A 95 -0.18 -4.34 15.27
CA GLU A 95 -0.45 -4.31 16.72
C GLU A 95 0.16 -3.05 17.36
N THR A 96 1.43 -2.79 17.08
CA THR A 96 2.17 -1.64 17.62
C THR A 96 1.59 -0.32 17.11
N ALA A 97 1.23 -0.23 15.82
CA ALA A 97 0.59 0.96 15.28
C ALA A 97 -0.78 1.24 15.94
N ILE A 98 -1.61 0.21 16.16
CA ILE A 98 -2.89 0.35 16.86
C ILE A 98 -2.67 0.77 18.32
N ALA A 99 -1.68 0.21 19.01
CA ALA A 99 -1.34 0.59 20.37
C ALA A 99 -0.91 2.07 20.45
N LYS A 100 -0.03 2.52 19.55
CA LYS A 100 0.38 3.94 19.44
C LYS A 100 -0.80 4.85 19.12
N LEU A 101 -1.73 4.41 18.28
CA LEU A 101 -2.94 5.17 17.98
C LEU A 101 -3.79 5.42 19.23
N GLY A 102 -3.83 4.46 20.17
CA GLY A 102 -4.57 4.56 21.43
C GLY A 102 -3.87 5.35 22.55
N ASP A 103 -2.55 5.50 22.51
CA ASP A 103 -1.75 6.08 23.60
C ASP A 103 -1.60 7.61 23.51
N ASP A 104 -2.19 8.34 24.46
CA ASP A 104 -2.12 9.81 24.53
C ASP A 104 -0.70 10.35 24.75
N GLN A 105 0.18 9.61 25.41
CA GLN A 105 1.55 10.04 25.65
C GLN A 105 2.37 10.07 24.36
N VAL A 106 2.18 9.08 23.49
CA VAL A 106 2.83 9.03 22.16
C VAL A 106 2.54 10.30 21.35
N TRP A 107 1.30 10.81 21.38
CA TRP A 107 0.91 12.02 20.65
C TRP A 107 1.40 13.30 21.33
N LYS A 108 1.49 13.33 22.66
CA LYS A 108 2.12 14.44 23.39
C LYS A 108 3.61 14.55 23.09
N ASP A 109 4.29 13.42 22.95
CA ASP A 109 5.72 13.35 22.64
C ASP A 109 6.02 13.67 21.16
N ASN A 110 5.01 13.58 20.30
CA ASN A 110 5.11 13.85 18.86
C ASN A 110 4.08 14.92 18.41
N PRO A 111 4.14 16.15 18.94
CA PRO A 111 3.10 17.17 18.74
C PRO A 111 3.01 17.69 17.30
N HIS A 112 4.02 17.43 16.47
CA HIS A 112 4.03 17.76 15.04
C HIS A 112 3.15 16.80 14.21
N LYS A 113 2.89 15.58 14.71
CA LYS A 113 2.07 14.59 14.00
C LYS A 113 0.62 14.69 14.41
N LYS A 114 -0.27 14.70 13.44
CA LYS A 114 -1.70 14.56 13.71
C LYS A 114 -2.04 13.12 14.12
N ARG A 115 -2.84 12.95 15.17
CA ARG A 115 -3.38 11.63 15.57
C ARG A 115 -4.20 11.01 14.43
N SER A 116 -3.62 10.02 13.78
CA SER A 116 -4.20 9.25 12.66
C SER A 116 -3.56 7.87 12.61
N LEU A 117 -4.21 6.92 11.94
CA LEU A 117 -3.68 5.57 11.85
C LEU A 117 -2.34 5.56 11.09
N ILE A 118 -2.23 6.34 10.01
CA ILE A 118 -1.00 6.38 9.22
C ILE A 118 0.19 6.99 9.98
N ASN A 119 -0.03 8.02 10.80
CA ASN A 119 1.03 8.60 11.62
C ASN A 119 1.46 7.63 12.73
N ALA A 120 0.54 6.78 13.21
CA ALA A 120 0.90 5.70 14.11
C ALA A 120 1.81 4.67 13.43
N PHE A 121 1.52 4.29 12.17
CA PHE A 121 2.43 3.46 11.36
C PHE A 121 3.78 4.13 11.13
N ALA A 122 3.80 5.43 10.80
CA ALA A 122 5.03 6.19 10.61
C ALA A 122 5.92 6.18 11.87
N LEU A 123 5.30 6.36 13.04
CA LEU A 123 5.98 6.23 14.33
C LEU A 123 6.42 4.80 14.63
N THR A 124 5.66 3.78 14.24
CA THR A 124 6.08 2.38 14.41
C THR A 124 7.30 2.08 13.54
N TYR A 125 7.29 2.49 12.26
CA TYR A 125 8.45 2.32 11.39
C TYR A 125 9.66 3.08 11.93
N ALA A 126 9.50 4.31 12.43
CA ALA A 126 10.61 5.10 12.99
C ALA A 126 11.34 4.40 14.16
N ASP A 127 10.65 3.52 14.89
CA ASP A 127 11.23 2.74 16.01
C ASP A 127 11.92 1.45 15.55
N MET A 128 11.63 0.95 14.33
CA MET A 128 12.24 -0.26 13.82
C MET A 128 13.67 0.00 13.35
N ASP A 129 14.62 -0.84 13.76
CA ASP A 129 16.03 -0.67 13.43
C ASP A 129 16.31 -0.66 11.92
N VAL A 130 15.52 -1.37 11.12
CA VAL A 130 15.64 -1.38 9.65
C VAL A 130 15.16 -0.08 8.99
N TYR A 131 14.38 0.75 9.68
CA TYR A 131 13.80 2.00 9.17
C TYR A 131 14.18 3.26 9.96
N LYS A 132 14.86 3.14 11.11
CA LYS A 132 15.33 4.32 11.86
C LYS A 132 16.33 5.15 11.04
N GLY A 133 16.33 6.47 11.20
CA GLY A 133 17.25 7.38 10.52
C GLY A 133 16.53 8.38 9.62
N SER A 134 17.31 9.18 8.89
CA SER A 134 16.80 10.27 8.04
C SER A 134 17.26 10.12 6.59
N PHE A 135 16.53 10.78 5.69
CA PHE A 135 16.83 10.79 4.26
C PHE A 135 18.19 11.46 3.92
N ASP A 136 18.72 12.29 4.82
CA ASP A 136 20.04 12.94 4.71
C ASP A 136 21.16 11.98 4.29
N MET A 137 21.11 10.73 4.76
CA MET A 137 22.12 9.72 4.44
C MET A 137 22.26 9.41 2.94
N PHE A 138 21.28 9.79 2.13
CA PHE A 138 21.28 9.56 0.68
C PHE A 138 21.71 10.78 -0.14
N LEU A 139 21.89 11.95 0.47
CA LEU A 139 22.11 13.22 -0.23
C LEU A 139 23.58 13.47 -0.61
N ASP A 140 24.51 12.89 0.14
CA ASP A 140 25.94 13.04 -0.11
C ASP A 140 26.41 11.97 -1.11
N ALA A 141 26.42 12.33 -2.39
CA ALA A 141 26.78 11.44 -3.50
C ALA A 141 28.18 10.80 -3.36
N GLU A 142 29.13 11.47 -2.71
CA GLU A 142 30.49 10.96 -2.51
C GLU A 142 30.56 9.85 -1.46
N LYS A 143 29.56 9.77 -0.57
CA LYS A 143 29.46 8.75 0.48
C LYS A 143 28.60 7.55 0.11
N LEU A 144 27.91 7.62 -1.03
CA LEU A 144 27.06 6.52 -1.47
C LEU A 144 27.89 5.31 -1.90
N SER A 145 27.34 4.13 -1.62
CA SER A 145 27.87 2.87 -2.11
C SER A 145 27.52 2.68 -3.60
N ASN A 146 27.49 1.42 -4.06
CA ASN A 146 27.12 1.07 -5.42
C ASN A 146 25.71 1.60 -5.78
N LEU A 147 24.78 1.64 -4.81
CA LEU A 147 23.43 2.14 -4.98
C LEU A 147 23.40 3.68 -4.92
N LYS A 148 23.57 4.31 -6.08
CA LYS A 148 23.70 5.77 -6.24
C LYS A 148 22.37 6.50 -6.39
N TYR A 149 21.39 5.87 -7.04
CA TYR A 149 20.13 6.51 -7.42
C TYR A 149 18.95 5.89 -6.68
N ILE A 150 18.36 6.63 -5.76
CA ILE A 150 17.32 6.15 -4.87
C ILE A 150 16.07 6.99 -5.07
N CYS A 151 14.93 6.35 -5.35
CA CYS A 151 13.64 7.01 -5.44
C CYS A 151 12.55 6.20 -4.74
N PHE A 152 12.00 6.75 -3.66
CA PHE A 152 10.80 6.23 -3.00
C PHE A 152 9.59 7.05 -3.48
N ASN A 153 8.64 6.39 -4.13
CA ASN A 153 7.53 7.08 -4.78
C ASN A 153 6.30 7.14 -3.87
N SER A 154 5.67 8.30 -3.84
CA SER A 154 4.35 8.56 -3.27
C SER A 154 3.52 9.37 -4.28
N THR A 155 2.28 9.69 -3.93
CA THR A 155 1.37 10.52 -4.73
C THR A 155 0.95 11.73 -3.91
N GLU A 156 1.03 12.93 -4.48
CA GLU A 156 0.52 14.13 -3.84
C GLU A 156 -0.85 14.56 -4.38
N PHE A 157 -1.67 15.13 -3.51
CA PHE A 157 -3.08 15.36 -3.75
C PHE A 157 -3.41 16.79 -4.21
N SER A 158 -2.43 17.67 -4.32
CA SER A 158 -2.62 19.03 -4.83
C SER A 158 -2.71 19.04 -6.35
N PHE A 159 -1.90 18.24 -7.04
CA PHE A 159 -1.88 18.12 -8.51
C PHE A 159 -2.12 16.69 -9.02
N GLY A 160 -2.20 15.70 -8.13
CA GLY A 160 -2.39 14.29 -8.51
C GLY A 160 -1.15 13.70 -9.20
N LEU A 161 0.05 14.20 -8.88
CA LEU A 161 1.31 13.77 -9.47
C LEU A 161 2.10 12.87 -8.50
N ALA A 162 3.03 12.09 -9.07
CA ALA A 162 4.01 11.38 -8.27
C ALA A 162 4.89 12.36 -7.48
N PHE A 163 4.94 12.20 -6.16
CA PHE A 163 5.87 12.88 -5.26
C PHE A 163 7.04 11.93 -5.00
N ARG A 164 8.26 12.37 -5.31
CA ARG A 164 9.46 11.53 -5.27
C ARG A 164 10.35 11.95 -4.12
N PHE A 165 10.51 11.07 -3.14
CA PHE A 165 11.61 11.17 -2.19
C PHE A 165 12.83 10.57 -2.89
N GLN A 166 13.62 11.43 -3.52
CA GLN A 166 14.75 11.00 -4.36
C GLN A 166 15.99 11.85 -4.10
N ASN A 167 17.16 11.21 -4.17
CA ASN A 167 18.45 11.88 -3.96
C ASN A 167 19.06 12.46 -5.25
N CYS A 168 18.45 12.18 -6.40
CA CYS A 168 18.83 12.73 -7.68
C CYS A 168 17.63 13.36 -8.37
N GLY A 169 17.84 14.49 -9.05
CA GLY A 169 16.79 15.20 -9.76
C GLY A 169 15.88 16.03 -8.83
N LEU A 170 14.60 16.15 -9.17
CA LEU A 170 13.66 17.03 -8.47
C LEU A 170 13.05 16.35 -7.25
N PHE A 171 13.42 16.74 -6.04
CA PHE A 171 12.73 16.30 -4.83
C PHE A 171 11.25 16.75 -4.88
N GLY A 172 10.33 15.81 -4.65
CA GLY A 172 8.90 16.00 -4.84
C GLY A 172 8.48 15.87 -6.31
N ASN A 173 7.96 16.94 -6.89
CA ASN A 173 7.54 16.99 -8.29
C ASN A 173 7.69 18.39 -8.89
N LYS A 174 7.50 18.55 -10.20
CA LYS A 174 7.74 19.85 -10.86
C LYS A 174 6.95 21.02 -10.25
N PRO A 175 5.65 20.89 -9.93
CA PRO A 175 4.93 21.95 -9.20
C PRO A 175 5.40 22.20 -7.77
N LEU A 176 5.77 21.18 -7.01
CA LEU A 176 6.07 21.37 -5.58
C LEU A 176 7.54 21.66 -5.31
N SER A 177 8.44 21.16 -6.16
CA SER A 177 9.88 21.27 -6.01
C SER A 177 10.35 22.73 -6.06
N ASN A 178 11.13 23.11 -5.06
CA ASN A 178 11.77 24.41 -4.95
C ASN A 178 12.91 24.35 -3.93
N LYS A 179 13.74 25.40 -3.87
CA LYS A 179 14.91 25.48 -2.98
C LYS A 179 14.62 25.23 -1.50
N HIS A 180 13.46 25.66 -1.00
CA HIS A 180 13.10 25.52 0.41
C HIS A 180 12.75 24.07 0.77
N LEU A 181 12.28 23.27 -0.20
CA LEU A 181 12.09 21.84 0.00
C LEU A 181 13.43 21.11 0.14
N THR A 182 14.41 21.48 -0.69
CA THR A 182 15.78 20.95 -0.61
C THR A 182 16.43 21.26 0.74
N GLU A 183 16.13 22.41 1.37
CA GLU A 183 16.62 22.75 2.72
C GLU A 183 16.08 21.81 3.83
N ILE A 184 14.98 21.10 3.60
CA ILE A 184 14.35 20.22 4.59
C ILE A 184 14.38 18.74 4.21
N GLU A 185 14.77 18.38 2.98
CA GLU A 185 14.68 17.01 2.47
C GLU A 185 15.48 16.01 3.31
N GLY A 186 16.66 16.41 3.81
CA GLY A 186 17.48 15.57 4.69
C GLY A 186 16.87 15.33 6.07
N GLN A 187 15.92 16.16 6.51
CA GLN A 187 15.32 16.07 7.85
C GLN A 187 14.21 15.01 7.94
N LEU A 188 13.72 14.51 6.80
CA LEU A 188 12.63 13.53 6.77
C LEU A 188 13.10 12.21 7.36
N GLN A 189 12.31 11.66 8.29
CA GLN A 189 12.55 10.33 8.80
C GLN A 189 12.20 9.28 7.73
N LEU A 190 13.01 8.24 7.65
CA LEU A 190 12.75 7.13 6.73
C LEU A 190 11.43 6.43 7.04
N GLY A 191 11.02 6.38 8.32
CA GLY A 191 9.71 5.86 8.73
C GLY A 191 8.51 6.62 8.12
N ASP A 192 8.60 7.94 7.97
CA ASP A 192 7.56 8.76 7.34
C ASP A 192 7.49 8.51 5.83
N ILE A 193 8.64 8.33 5.19
CA ILE A 193 8.74 7.98 3.77
C ILE A 193 8.12 6.59 3.53
N THR A 194 8.46 5.60 4.36
CA THR A 194 7.89 4.25 4.29
C THR A 194 6.36 4.28 4.47
N ALA A 195 5.86 4.98 5.49
CA ALA A 195 4.43 5.09 5.75
C ALA A 195 3.68 5.78 4.61
N SER A 196 4.16 6.95 4.16
CA SER A 196 3.48 7.69 3.09
C SER A 196 3.47 6.94 1.77
N SER A 197 4.53 6.21 1.43
CA SER A 197 4.56 5.39 0.21
C SER A 197 3.63 4.17 0.29
N SER A 198 3.30 3.66 1.48
CA SER A 198 2.44 2.48 1.72
C SER A 198 1.00 2.80 2.20
N CYS A 199 0.63 4.08 2.18
CA CYS A 199 -0.66 4.61 2.63
C CYS A 199 -1.78 4.38 1.60
N PHE A 200 -2.24 3.13 1.45
CA PHE A 200 -3.24 2.78 0.42
C PHE A 200 -4.60 3.50 0.65
N PRO A 201 -5.26 4.03 -0.40
CA PRO A 201 -6.55 4.71 -0.28
C PRO A 201 -7.65 3.80 0.31
N LEU A 202 -8.58 4.40 1.07
CA LEU A 202 -9.68 3.77 1.85
C LEU A 202 -9.27 3.15 3.19
N GLY A 203 -8.01 2.74 3.37
CA GLY A 203 -7.52 2.19 4.64
C GLY A 203 -6.86 3.22 5.56
N PHE A 204 -6.30 4.29 4.99
CA PHE A 204 -5.48 5.26 5.69
C PHE A 204 -5.78 6.71 5.25
N GLU A 205 -5.58 7.66 6.18
CA GLU A 205 -5.53 9.09 5.87
C GLU A 205 -4.18 9.46 5.23
N PRO A 206 -4.09 10.52 4.39
CA PRO A 206 -2.79 11.02 3.90
C PRO A 206 -1.90 11.54 5.04
N LEU A 207 -0.58 11.40 4.91
CA LEU A 207 0.37 12.23 5.67
C LEU A 207 0.37 13.66 5.10
N VAL A 208 0.52 14.66 5.97
CA VAL A 208 0.52 16.07 5.58
C VAL A 208 1.96 16.59 5.53
N PHE A 209 2.47 16.85 4.32
CA PHE A 209 3.79 17.44 4.12
C PHE A 209 3.75 18.98 4.14
N PRO A 210 4.71 19.69 4.79
CA PRO A 210 5.82 19.15 5.59
C PRO A 210 5.45 18.89 7.06
N ASP A 211 4.23 19.19 7.48
CA ASP A 211 3.82 19.30 8.89
C ASP A 211 4.03 18.01 9.70
N ASP A 212 3.59 16.86 9.18
CA ASP A 212 3.78 15.57 9.83
C ASP A 212 5.22 15.04 9.74
N TYR A 213 6.07 15.61 8.87
CA TYR A 213 7.42 15.12 8.58
C TYR A 213 8.52 15.85 9.37
N ILE A 214 8.29 17.13 9.68
CA ILE A 214 9.32 17.98 10.31
C ILE A 214 9.03 18.12 11.79
N LYS A 215 9.84 17.42 12.62
CA LYS A 215 9.71 17.46 14.09
C LYS A 215 9.92 18.85 14.67
N ASN A 216 10.91 19.60 14.19
CA ASN A 216 11.21 20.95 14.66
C ASN A 216 10.65 22.02 13.71
N GLN A 217 9.38 22.37 13.92
CA GLN A 217 8.66 23.37 13.14
C GLN A 217 9.05 24.83 13.48
N ASN A 218 9.98 25.04 14.41
CA ASN A 218 10.47 26.38 14.74
C ASN A 218 11.63 26.86 13.87
N THR A 219 12.23 25.96 13.08
CA THR A 219 13.37 26.25 12.20
C THR A 219 12.99 27.23 11.09
N THR A 220 13.98 28.02 10.65
CA THR A 220 13.81 28.92 9.50
C THR A 220 13.46 28.15 8.22
N ALA A 221 14.08 26.99 7.99
CA ALA A 221 13.83 26.15 6.82
C ALA A 221 12.36 25.70 6.75
N TYR A 222 11.79 25.18 7.84
CA TYR A 222 10.37 24.83 7.88
C TYR A 222 9.46 26.04 7.63
N LYS A 223 9.73 27.16 8.32
CA LYS A 223 8.93 28.39 8.16
C LYS A 223 8.97 28.90 6.72
N ASN A 224 10.12 28.87 6.06
CA ASN A 224 10.27 29.24 4.66
C ASN A 224 9.35 28.41 3.76
N VAL A 225 9.30 27.08 3.96
CA VAL A 225 8.37 26.21 3.22
C VAL A 225 6.92 26.62 3.48
N LYS A 226 6.53 26.87 4.73
CA LYS A 226 5.16 27.27 5.09
C LYS A 226 4.74 28.66 4.57
N THR A 227 5.68 29.54 4.22
CA THR A 227 5.34 30.82 3.57
C THR A 227 4.87 30.67 2.12
N LEU A 228 5.16 29.53 1.49
CA LEU A 228 4.72 29.22 0.14
C LEU A 228 3.24 28.86 0.17
N GLU A 229 2.43 29.51 -0.67
CA GLU A 229 0.97 29.30 -0.77
C GLU A 229 0.61 27.80 -0.91
N ARG A 230 1.41 27.04 -1.67
CA ARG A 230 1.19 25.61 -1.92
C ARG A 230 1.35 24.72 -0.67
N PHE A 231 2.06 25.20 0.35
CA PHE A 231 2.36 24.45 1.57
C PHE A 231 1.74 25.09 2.83
N ALA A 232 1.07 26.23 2.70
CA ALA A 232 0.46 26.96 3.82
C ALA A 232 -0.48 26.05 4.63
N GLU A 233 -1.34 25.28 3.94
CA GLU A 233 -2.25 24.30 4.54
C GLU A 233 -1.71 22.86 4.53
N GLY A 234 -0.48 22.68 4.06
CA GLY A 234 0.14 21.37 3.85
C GLY A 234 -0.33 20.65 2.58
N VAL A 235 0.40 19.61 2.20
CA VAL A 235 0.16 18.78 1.01
C VAL A 235 -0.10 17.35 1.46
N GLY A 236 -1.25 16.80 1.09
CA GLY A 236 -1.56 15.39 1.36
C GLY A 236 -0.72 14.46 0.49
N ILE A 237 0.02 13.54 1.12
CA ILE A 237 0.85 12.51 0.49
C ILE A 237 0.27 11.13 0.81
N MET A 238 0.05 10.31 -0.23
CA MET A 238 -0.43 8.92 -0.12
C MET A 238 0.40 7.96 -0.97
N ASP A 239 -0.02 6.70 -0.99
CA ASP A 239 0.64 5.61 -1.71
C ASP A 239 1.00 5.97 -3.16
N GLY A 240 2.23 5.61 -3.56
CA GLY A 240 2.73 5.89 -4.91
C GLY A 240 2.01 5.10 -6.01
N GLY A 241 1.29 4.05 -5.63
CA GLY A 241 0.50 3.18 -6.48
C GLY A 241 -0.62 3.89 -7.25
N ILE A 242 -1.08 5.03 -6.74
CA ILE A 242 -2.11 5.86 -7.38
C ILE A 242 -1.57 6.45 -8.69
N ALA A 243 -0.37 7.01 -8.68
CA ALA A 243 0.24 7.64 -9.86
C ALA A 243 1.05 6.66 -10.72
N ASP A 244 1.90 5.83 -10.10
CA ASP A 244 2.72 4.84 -10.79
C ASP A 244 3.07 3.68 -9.85
N ASN A 245 2.25 2.63 -9.84
CA ASN A 245 2.49 1.45 -9.01
C ASN A 245 3.77 0.70 -9.33
N GLN A 246 4.38 0.91 -10.49
CA GLN A 246 5.55 0.14 -10.91
C GLN A 246 6.85 0.89 -10.68
N GLY A 247 6.79 2.19 -10.35
CA GLY A 247 7.97 3.04 -10.22
C GLY A 247 8.74 3.23 -11.53
N ILE A 248 8.13 2.91 -12.69
CA ILE A 248 8.76 2.97 -14.01
C ILE A 248 9.11 4.42 -14.36
N GLY A 249 8.19 5.36 -14.16
CA GLY A 249 8.39 6.75 -14.58
C GLY A 249 9.61 7.37 -13.91
N SER A 250 9.82 7.08 -12.63
CA SER A 250 10.99 7.56 -11.88
C SER A 250 12.28 6.86 -12.31
N MET A 251 12.25 5.56 -12.60
CA MET A 251 13.43 4.85 -13.12
C MET A 251 13.85 5.35 -14.50
N VAL A 252 12.88 5.63 -15.40
CA VAL A 252 13.17 6.23 -16.70
C VAL A 252 13.75 7.64 -16.53
N ASN A 253 13.25 8.43 -15.58
CA ASN A 253 13.84 9.74 -15.27
C ASN A 253 15.30 9.62 -14.79
N ILE A 254 15.62 8.64 -13.95
CA ILE A 254 16.99 8.34 -13.51
C ILE A 254 17.86 7.99 -14.73
N SER A 255 17.42 7.07 -15.58
CA SER A 255 18.15 6.66 -16.78
C SER A 255 18.43 7.85 -17.72
N LEU A 256 17.43 8.70 -17.97
CA LEU A 256 17.57 9.90 -18.79
C LEU A 256 18.42 10.99 -18.13
N ALA A 257 18.42 11.08 -16.80
CA ALA A 257 19.30 11.99 -16.08
C ALA A 257 20.77 11.60 -16.27
N ARG A 258 21.10 10.31 -16.12
CA ARG A 258 22.46 9.79 -16.36
C ARG A 258 22.96 10.04 -17.79
N LYS A 259 22.06 9.95 -18.77
CA LYS A 259 22.39 10.28 -20.17
C LYS A 259 22.80 11.73 -20.35
N ARG A 260 22.24 12.64 -19.56
CA ARG A 260 22.51 14.08 -19.60
C ARG A 260 23.67 14.50 -18.70
N ASP A 261 24.15 13.60 -17.87
CA ASP A 261 25.32 13.83 -17.02
C ASP A 261 26.59 13.94 -17.87
N ASP A 262 27.43 14.93 -17.57
CA ASP A 262 28.59 15.26 -18.38
C ASP A 262 29.72 14.22 -18.29
N GLU A 263 29.77 13.46 -17.19
CA GLU A 263 30.76 12.41 -16.92
C GLU A 263 30.28 11.05 -17.46
N LEU A 264 29.04 10.67 -17.15
CA LEU A 264 28.50 9.36 -17.52
C LEU A 264 28.07 9.30 -19.00
N LYS A 265 27.32 10.30 -19.48
CA LYS A 265 26.77 10.37 -20.85
C LYS A 265 26.07 9.10 -21.35
N LYS A 266 25.52 8.29 -20.43
CA LYS A 266 24.99 6.95 -20.72
C LYS A 266 23.74 6.65 -19.89
N GLU A 267 22.79 5.95 -20.51
CA GLU A 267 21.59 5.42 -19.84
C GLU A 267 21.91 4.18 -19.00
N LEU A 268 20.93 3.74 -18.19
CA LEU A 268 21.04 2.43 -17.56
C LEU A 268 21.13 1.32 -18.64
N ASP A 269 21.97 0.33 -18.42
CA ASP A 269 22.10 -0.83 -19.31
C ASP A 269 20.97 -1.82 -19.13
N LEU A 270 20.41 -1.89 -17.92
CA LEU A 270 19.29 -2.75 -17.66
C LEU A 270 18.33 -2.12 -16.64
N ILE A 271 17.06 -2.05 -17.00
CA ILE A 271 15.95 -1.72 -16.12
C ILE A 271 15.13 -2.99 -15.90
N VAL A 272 14.99 -3.40 -14.65
CA VAL A 272 14.23 -4.60 -14.25
C VAL A 272 13.00 -4.17 -13.48
N VAL A 273 11.83 -4.33 -14.10
CA VAL A 273 10.55 -4.04 -13.47
C VAL A 273 10.05 -5.28 -12.75
N ASN A 274 10.09 -5.26 -11.41
CA ASN A 274 9.59 -6.35 -10.55
C ASN A 274 8.18 -6.02 -10.09
N ASP A 275 7.18 -6.65 -10.72
CA ASP A 275 5.77 -6.33 -10.56
C ASP A 275 4.98 -7.49 -9.93
N VAL A 276 4.37 -7.22 -8.79
CA VAL A 276 3.53 -8.19 -8.09
C VAL A 276 2.04 -7.99 -8.37
N GLY A 277 1.70 -7.11 -9.31
CA GLY A 277 0.33 -6.86 -9.74
C GLY A 277 -0.37 -8.09 -10.28
N SER A 278 -1.61 -8.35 -9.87
CA SER A 278 -2.41 -9.41 -10.49
C SER A 278 -3.09 -8.93 -11.78
N PHE A 279 -3.16 -9.80 -12.79
CA PHE A 279 -4.01 -9.61 -13.96
C PHE A 279 -5.49 -9.95 -13.67
N LYS A 280 -5.78 -10.63 -12.56
CA LYS A 280 -7.13 -11.05 -12.17
C LYS A 280 -7.88 -9.87 -11.52
N MET A 281 -9.18 -9.80 -11.78
CA MET A 281 -10.12 -8.90 -11.10
C MET A 281 -11.31 -9.75 -10.69
N ILE A 282 -11.80 -9.58 -9.46
CA ILE A 282 -13.06 -10.19 -9.06
C ILE A 282 -14.18 -9.43 -9.77
N PRO A 283 -14.98 -10.07 -10.64
CA PRO A 283 -16.05 -9.37 -11.34
C PRO A 283 -17.04 -8.78 -10.33
N TRP A 284 -17.41 -7.51 -10.51
CA TRP A 284 -18.50 -6.92 -9.74
C TRP A 284 -19.78 -7.74 -9.95
N GLN A 285 -20.47 -8.04 -8.86
CA GLN A 285 -21.76 -8.73 -8.89
C GLN A 285 -22.83 -7.79 -8.34
N PRO A 286 -23.98 -7.65 -9.04
CA PRO A 286 -25.10 -6.90 -8.50
C PRO A 286 -25.63 -7.56 -7.23
N GLU A 287 -26.16 -6.76 -6.30
CA GLU A 287 -26.82 -7.34 -5.14
C GLU A 287 -28.08 -8.08 -5.59
N SER A 288 -28.34 -9.24 -4.97
CA SER A 288 -29.56 -9.98 -5.25
C SER A 288 -30.78 -9.16 -4.84
N LYS A 289 -31.83 -9.21 -5.67
CA LYS A 289 -33.09 -8.53 -5.41
C LYS A 289 -33.66 -9.01 -4.07
N LYS A 290 -33.76 -8.15 -3.06
CA LYS A 290 -34.33 -8.53 -1.76
C LYS A 290 -35.86 -8.67 -1.90
N LYS A 291 -36.45 -9.67 -1.24
CA LYS A 291 -37.91 -9.93 -1.25
C LYS A 291 -38.75 -8.72 -0.77
N ASP A 292 -38.18 -7.86 0.08
CA ASP A 292 -38.88 -6.71 0.70
C ASP A 292 -38.54 -5.33 0.08
N GLU A 293 -38.23 -5.29 -1.21
CA GLU A 293 -37.99 -4.06 -1.99
C GLU A 293 -39.23 -3.16 -2.17
N SER A 294 -40.37 -3.44 -1.54
CA SER A 294 -41.60 -2.61 -1.59
C SER A 294 -41.83 -1.75 -0.34
N SER A 295 -40.99 -1.91 0.70
CA SER A 295 -41.15 -1.19 1.97
C SER A 295 -40.66 0.26 1.88
N SER A 296 -41.59 1.23 1.84
CA SER A 296 -41.25 2.67 1.72
C SER A 296 -40.35 3.16 2.87
N ILE A 297 -39.58 4.23 2.64
CA ILE A 297 -38.80 4.93 3.70
C ILE A 297 -39.62 5.22 4.95
N LYS A 298 -40.91 5.51 4.78
CA LYS A 298 -41.81 5.74 5.91
C LYS A 298 -42.05 4.48 6.74
N SER A 299 -42.17 3.30 6.14
CA SER A 299 -42.56 2.07 6.85
C SER A 299 -41.41 1.41 7.60
N VAL A 300 -40.19 1.39 7.05
CA VAL A 300 -39.02 0.82 7.74
C VAL A 300 -38.57 1.73 8.88
N VAL A 301 -38.49 3.04 8.64
CA VAL A 301 -38.19 4.02 9.68
C VAL A 301 -39.32 4.07 10.73
N SER A 302 -40.59 3.90 10.34
CA SER A 302 -41.69 3.81 11.31
C SER A 302 -41.68 2.51 12.10
N ASN A 303 -41.21 1.39 11.54
CA ASN A 303 -41.18 0.08 12.22
C ASN A 303 -39.96 -0.06 13.14
N ALA A 304 -38.80 0.46 12.75
CA ALA A 304 -37.64 0.55 13.63
C ALA A 304 -37.87 1.55 14.76
N LEU A 305 -38.50 2.71 14.46
CA LEU A 305 -38.82 3.72 15.48
C LEU A 305 -40.12 3.44 16.25
N SER A 306 -41.02 2.56 15.80
CA SER A 306 -42.21 2.17 16.58
C SER A 306 -41.85 1.36 17.82
N TYR A 307 -40.70 0.67 17.79
CA TYR A 307 -40.08 0.07 18.97
C TYR A 307 -39.63 1.11 20.00
N PHE A 308 -39.36 2.35 19.57
CA PHE A 308 -38.87 3.45 20.40
C PHE A 308 -39.85 4.62 20.53
N LYS A 309 -41.12 4.47 20.11
CA LYS A 309 -42.16 5.48 20.40
C LYS A 309 -42.51 5.43 21.88
N ILE A 310 -42.76 6.59 22.50
CA ILE A 310 -43.32 6.63 23.86
C ILE A 310 -44.64 5.85 23.85
N LYS A 311 -44.65 4.68 24.48
CA LYS A 311 -45.88 3.92 24.70
C LYS A 311 -46.56 4.51 25.94
N PRO A 312 -47.91 4.57 25.99
CA PRO A 312 -48.64 5.00 27.19
C PRO A 312 -48.16 4.26 28.44
N LEU A 313 -47.77 2.99 28.26
CA LEU A 313 -47.20 2.12 29.28
C LEU A 313 -45.96 2.72 29.98
N TYR A 314 -45.09 3.45 29.29
CA TYR A 314 -43.88 4.03 29.90
C TYR A 314 -44.22 5.17 30.87
N LEU A 315 -45.20 5.99 30.50
CA LEU A 315 -45.73 7.05 31.36
C LEU A 315 -46.50 6.45 32.54
N ILE A 316 -47.25 5.37 32.30
CA ILE A 316 -47.98 4.64 33.34
C ILE A 316 -47.00 4.02 34.35
N ILE A 317 -45.90 3.40 33.91
CA ILE A 317 -44.85 2.85 34.78
C ILE A 317 -44.18 3.97 35.60
N LEU A 318 -43.88 5.10 34.97
CA LEU A 318 -43.32 6.27 35.66
C LEU A 318 -44.28 6.79 36.75
N ILE A 319 -45.55 6.98 36.40
CA ILE A 319 -46.59 7.45 37.34
C ILE A 319 -46.82 6.44 38.47
N LEU A 320 -46.83 5.13 38.17
CA LEU A 320 -46.96 4.08 39.18
C LEU A 320 -45.79 4.08 40.16
N GLY A 321 -44.56 4.26 39.70
CA GLY A 321 -43.39 4.38 40.56
C GLY A 321 -43.46 5.58 41.49
N ILE A 322 -43.83 6.75 40.96
CA ILE A 322 -44.01 7.98 41.73
C ILE A 322 -45.15 7.83 42.74
N LEU A 323 -46.28 7.27 42.31
CA LEU A 323 -47.46 7.05 43.15
C LEU A 323 -47.14 6.07 44.29
N LEU A 324 -46.38 4.99 44.02
CA LEU A 324 -45.94 4.05 45.05
C LEU A 324 -45.11 4.74 46.14
N MET A 325 -44.20 5.64 45.75
CA MET A 325 -43.38 6.40 46.69
C MET A 325 -44.19 7.44 47.48
N VAL A 326 -45.12 8.14 46.83
CA VAL A 326 -46.00 9.14 47.48
C VAL A 326 -46.95 8.46 48.47
N LEU A 327 -47.61 7.37 48.08
CA LEU A 327 -48.51 6.62 48.95
C LEU A 327 -47.76 5.99 50.14
N ASN A 328 -46.51 5.56 49.94
CA ASN A 328 -45.63 5.11 51.02
C ASN A 328 -45.21 6.25 51.97
N SER A 329 -45.04 7.47 51.46
CA SER A 329 -44.74 8.68 52.26
C SER A 329 -45.92 9.17 53.08
N MET A 330 -47.14 8.94 52.58
CA MET A 330 -48.38 9.23 53.29
C MET A 330 -48.76 8.13 54.30
N GLU A 331 -47.88 7.15 54.52
CA GLU A 331 -48.04 6.05 55.50
C GLU A 331 -49.31 5.19 55.28
N ILE A 332 -49.87 5.24 54.07
CA ILE A 332 -51.10 4.54 53.71
C ILE A 332 -50.94 3.01 53.84
N PHE A 333 -49.71 2.51 53.70
CA PHE A 333 -49.39 1.10 53.85
C PHE A 333 -49.04 0.76 55.31
N LYS A 334 -50.04 0.31 56.06
CA LYS A 334 -49.91 -0.15 57.45
C LYS A 334 -49.43 0.92 58.45
N GLY A 335 -49.68 2.21 58.18
CA GLY A 335 -49.48 3.30 59.14
C GLY A 335 -48.03 3.66 59.44
N GLN A 336 -47.08 3.26 58.59
CA GLN A 336 -45.68 3.65 58.66
C GLN A 336 -45.05 3.60 57.26
N ALA A 337 -44.02 4.40 57.01
CA ALA A 337 -43.29 4.38 55.74
C ALA A 337 -42.28 3.22 55.68
N TRP A 338 -42.25 2.47 54.57
CA TRP A 338 -41.36 1.32 54.41
C TRP A 338 -40.17 1.67 53.49
N PRO A 339 -38.91 1.55 53.96
CA PRO A 339 -37.72 1.82 53.14
C PRO A 339 -37.67 1.01 51.83
N ALA A 340 -38.12 -0.25 51.86
CA ALA A 340 -38.16 -1.12 50.69
C ALA A 340 -39.08 -0.60 49.57
N LEU A 341 -40.19 0.05 49.92
CA LEU A 341 -41.13 0.60 48.94
C LEU A 341 -40.60 1.88 48.28
N TYR A 342 -39.76 2.65 48.96
CA TYR A 342 -39.01 3.75 48.34
C TYR A 342 -37.98 3.26 47.33
N ILE A 343 -37.27 2.17 47.66
CA ILE A 343 -36.28 1.57 46.75
C ILE A 343 -36.97 1.00 45.51
N ILE A 344 -38.03 0.22 45.69
CA ILE A 344 -38.80 -0.36 44.57
C ILE A 344 -39.45 0.75 43.74
N GLY A 345 -40.10 1.72 44.37
CA GLY A 345 -40.71 2.86 43.69
C GLY A 345 -39.70 3.72 42.95
N GLY A 346 -38.50 3.93 43.52
CA GLY A 346 -37.40 4.66 42.88
C GLY A 346 -36.85 3.96 41.65
N ILE A 347 -36.69 2.62 41.71
CA ILE A 347 -36.27 1.82 40.55
C ILE A 347 -37.33 1.87 39.44
N VAL A 348 -38.61 1.72 39.78
CA VAL A 348 -39.72 1.76 38.82
C VAL A 348 -39.84 3.14 38.15
N THR A 349 -39.72 4.22 38.94
CA THR A 349 -39.67 5.60 38.46
C THR A 349 -38.48 5.81 37.52
N GLY A 350 -37.28 5.35 37.90
CA GLY A 350 -36.06 5.48 37.11
C GLY A 350 -36.14 4.77 35.75
N VAL A 351 -36.70 3.55 35.72
CA VAL A 351 -36.95 2.80 34.48
C VAL A 351 -37.98 3.52 33.60
N GLY A 352 -39.08 4.00 34.17
CA GLY A 352 -40.08 4.78 33.43
C GLY A 352 -39.52 6.07 32.82
N LEU A 353 -38.64 6.77 33.55
CA LEU A 353 -38.00 8.01 33.11
C LEU A 353 -37.02 7.76 31.95
N LEU A 354 -36.15 6.76 32.08
CA LEU A 354 -35.20 6.36 31.03
C LEU A 354 -35.91 5.97 29.74
N LEU A 355 -36.94 5.12 29.82
CA LEU A 355 -37.73 4.71 28.66
C LEU A 355 -38.43 5.90 27.96
N THR A 356 -38.85 6.90 28.73
CA THR A 356 -39.48 8.12 28.21
C THR A 356 -38.46 9.04 27.53
N ILE A 357 -37.28 9.22 28.12
CA ILE A 357 -36.19 10.04 27.55
C ILE A 357 -35.64 9.40 26.27
N PHE A 358 -35.38 8.09 26.27
CA PHE A 358 -34.95 7.37 25.06
C PHE A 358 -36.00 7.47 23.93
N GLY A 359 -37.30 7.43 24.27
CA GLY A 359 -38.38 7.63 23.31
C GLY A 359 -38.46 9.05 22.73
N LEU A 360 -38.16 10.08 23.53
CA LEU A 360 -38.08 11.48 23.08
C LEU A 360 -36.86 11.73 22.18
N VAL A 361 -35.69 11.21 22.57
CA VAL A 361 -34.43 11.33 21.82
C VAL A 361 -34.55 10.63 20.45
N ALA A 362 -35.15 9.44 20.40
CA ALA A 362 -35.45 8.75 19.14
C ALA A 362 -36.37 9.57 18.21
N GLY A 363 -37.31 10.33 18.78
CA GLY A 363 -38.19 11.26 18.05
C GLY A 363 -37.46 12.45 17.41
N ILE A 364 -36.45 12.99 18.09
CA ILE A 364 -35.62 14.12 17.61
C ILE A 364 -34.63 13.64 16.54
N ILE A 365 -34.01 12.47 16.74
CA ILE A 365 -33.09 11.83 15.78
C ILE A 365 -33.77 11.60 14.42
N LYS A 366 -35.06 11.23 14.41
CA LYS A 366 -35.87 11.09 13.19
C LYS A 366 -35.90 12.36 12.34
N GLY A 367 -36.00 13.53 12.97
CA GLY A 367 -36.05 14.83 12.29
C GLY A 367 -34.70 15.29 11.77
N SER A 368 -33.61 14.86 12.41
CA SER A 368 -32.24 15.26 12.10
C SER A 368 -31.62 14.40 11.00
N ILE A 369 -31.78 13.08 11.04
CA ILE A 369 -31.26 12.17 10.00
C ILE A 369 -31.90 12.46 8.63
N ILE A 370 -33.23 12.66 8.58
CA ILE A 370 -33.92 12.98 7.33
C ILE A 370 -33.49 14.35 6.78
N ARG A 371 -33.21 15.33 7.66
CA ARG A 371 -32.68 16.64 7.27
C ARG A 371 -31.24 16.57 6.78
N SER A 372 -30.36 15.82 7.44
CA SER A 372 -28.96 15.63 7.02
C SER A 372 -28.86 14.92 5.67
N VAL A 373 -29.63 13.85 5.47
CA VAL A 373 -29.70 13.17 4.17
C VAL A 373 -30.18 14.16 3.10
N ARG A 374 -31.29 14.89 3.36
CA ARG A 374 -31.81 15.89 2.41
C ARG A 374 -30.78 16.99 2.09
N SER A 375 -30.07 17.49 3.11
CA SER A 375 -29.05 18.54 2.97
C SER A 375 -27.83 18.09 2.18
N LEU A 376 -27.35 16.86 2.38
CA LEU A 376 -26.22 16.29 1.64
C LEU A 376 -26.57 16.06 0.16
N PHE A 377 -27.81 15.68 -0.14
CA PHE A 377 -28.28 15.50 -1.52
C PHE A 377 -28.52 16.84 -2.23
N THR A 378 -29.13 17.84 -1.58
CA THR A 378 -29.36 19.16 -2.20
C THR A 378 -28.09 19.97 -2.42
N LYS A 379 -27.02 19.71 -1.66
CA LYS A 379 -25.74 20.40 -1.80
C LYS A 379 -24.87 19.83 -2.93
N ASN A 380 -25.03 18.55 -3.24
CA ASN A 380 -24.14 17.81 -4.15
C ASN A 380 -24.80 17.39 -5.48
N VAL A 381 -26.08 17.73 -5.70
CA VAL A 381 -26.83 17.41 -6.93
C VAL A 381 -27.24 18.70 -7.66
N PRO A 382 -26.96 18.83 -8.97
CA PRO A 382 -27.34 20.02 -9.76
C PRO A 382 -28.85 20.33 -9.69
N PRO A 383 -29.26 21.62 -9.65
CA PRO A 383 -30.66 22.05 -9.51
C PRO A 383 -31.67 21.39 -10.47
N PRO A 384 -31.37 21.12 -11.76
CA PRO A 384 -32.30 20.48 -12.69
C PRO A 384 -32.69 19.04 -12.31
N LEU A 385 -31.88 18.37 -11.49
CA LEU A 385 -32.14 17.00 -11.01
C LEU A 385 -32.89 16.99 -9.67
N VAL A 386 -33.06 18.14 -9.02
CA VAL A 386 -33.65 18.24 -7.66
C VAL A 386 -35.17 18.09 -7.68
N ASP A 387 -35.84 18.58 -8.73
CA ASP A 387 -37.30 18.52 -8.86
C ASP A 387 -37.81 17.10 -9.21
N ASP A 388 -37.06 16.35 -10.04
CA ASP A 388 -37.33 14.93 -10.29
C ASP A 388 -37.01 14.04 -9.07
N VAL A 389 -36.11 14.48 -8.18
CA VAL A 389 -35.70 13.75 -6.98
C VAL A 389 -36.73 13.80 -5.84
N LEU A 390 -37.72 14.72 -5.88
CA LEU A 390 -38.85 14.70 -4.94
C LEU A 390 -39.75 13.45 -5.10
N SER A 391 -39.63 12.73 -6.21
CA SER A 391 -40.24 11.41 -6.45
C SER A 391 -39.61 10.28 -5.59
N PHE A 392 -38.40 10.47 -5.05
CA PHE A 392 -37.69 9.47 -4.22
C PHE A 392 -38.38 9.17 -2.89
N LYS A 393 -39.32 10.02 -2.45
CA LYS A 393 -40.19 9.73 -1.30
C LYS A 393 -41.04 8.47 -1.47
N LYS A 394 -41.24 8.01 -2.71
CA LYS A 394 -42.01 6.81 -3.07
C LYS A 394 -41.14 5.55 -3.19
N LEU A 395 -39.81 5.68 -3.17
CA LEU A 395 -38.92 4.53 -3.29
C LEU A 395 -38.79 3.78 -1.96
N SER A 396 -38.58 2.47 -2.04
CA SER A 396 -38.37 1.65 -0.85
C SER A 396 -36.97 1.83 -0.26
N VAL A 397 -36.84 1.62 1.05
CA VAL A 397 -35.51 1.64 1.71
C VAL A 397 -34.62 0.55 1.16
N GLY A 398 -35.20 -0.63 0.88
CA GLY A 398 -34.46 -1.73 0.26
C GLY A 398 -33.88 -1.34 -1.10
N LEU A 399 -34.64 -0.61 -1.93
CA LEU A 399 -34.16 -0.13 -3.22
C LEU A 399 -33.08 0.95 -3.06
N ILE A 400 -33.25 1.91 -2.14
CA ILE A 400 -32.24 2.95 -1.89
C ILE A 400 -30.95 2.34 -1.32
N GLN A 401 -31.07 1.41 -0.38
CA GLN A 401 -29.92 0.68 0.18
C GLN A 401 -29.19 -0.06 -0.92
N ARG A 402 -29.91 -0.84 -1.76
CA ARG A 402 -29.30 -1.53 -2.90
C ARG A 402 -28.58 -0.56 -3.83
N MET A 403 -29.25 0.53 -4.25
CA MET A 403 -28.65 1.54 -5.12
C MET A 403 -27.40 2.19 -4.52
N LEU A 404 -27.38 2.46 -3.21
CA LEU A 404 -26.22 3.00 -2.52
C LEU A 404 -25.10 1.96 -2.39
N THR A 405 -25.40 0.72 -2.00
CA THR A 405 -24.41 -0.35 -1.90
C THR A 405 -23.79 -0.68 -3.26
N GLU A 406 -24.61 -0.75 -4.31
CA GLU A 406 -24.15 -0.97 -5.68
C GLU A 406 -23.27 0.19 -6.16
N ARG A 407 -23.61 1.45 -5.85
CA ARG A 407 -22.76 2.61 -6.16
C ARG A 407 -21.44 2.60 -5.39
N ILE A 408 -21.47 2.28 -4.11
CA ILE A 408 -20.25 2.21 -3.28
C ILE A 408 -19.36 1.07 -3.77
N SER A 409 -19.90 -0.15 -3.90
CA SER A 409 -19.14 -1.33 -4.35
C SER A 409 -18.58 -1.17 -5.76
N SER A 410 -19.35 -0.63 -6.71
CA SER A 410 -18.85 -0.34 -8.06
C SER A 410 -17.79 0.75 -8.09
N THR A 411 -17.93 1.81 -7.28
CA THR A 411 -16.91 2.87 -7.17
C THR A 411 -15.61 2.32 -6.59
N VAL A 412 -15.69 1.48 -5.55
CA VAL A 412 -14.51 0.84 -4.95
C VAL A 412 -13.78 -0.03 -5.96
N ILE A 413 -14.49 -0.84 -6.75
CA ILE A 413 -13.88 -1.65 -7.83
C ILE A 413 -13.30 -0.77 -8.93
N MET A 414 -14.01 0.30 -9.32
CA MET A 414 -13.53 1.22 -10.34
C MET A 414 -12.19 1.85 -9.94
N VAL A 415 -12.08 2.32 -8.70
CA VAL A 415 -10.87 2.98 -8.18
C VAL A 415 -9.75 1.95 -7.94
N ASN A 416 -9.99 0.89 -7.17
CA ASN A 416 -8.93 -0.02 -6.70
C ASN A 416 -8.50 -1.07 -7.73
N ASP A 417 -9.38 -1.46 -8.64
CA ASP A 417 -9.07 -2.47 -9.64
C ASP A 417 -8.97 -1.89 -11.04
N ILE A 418 -10.02 -1.24 -11.54
CA ILE A 418 -10.07 -0.85 -12.95
C ILE A 418 -9.03 0.23 -13.25
N PHE A 419 -9.06 1.38 -12.56
CA PHE A 419 -8.13 2.47 -12.83
C PHE A 419 -6.67 2.09 -12.56
N LEU A 420 -6.37 1.47 -11.42
CA LEU A 420 -4.99 1.06 -11.11
C LEU A 420 -4.44 0.05 -12.14
N LYS A 421 -5.25 -0.92 -12.59
CA LYS A 421 -4.82 -1.86 -13.65
C LYS A 421 -4.67 -1.18 -15.01
N GLN A 422 -5.49 -0.19 -15.35
CA GLN A 422 -5.34 0.57 -16.60
C GLN A 422 -4.07 1.41 -16.58
N ILE A 423 -3.77 2.10 -15.48
CA ILE A 423 -2.53 2.88 -15.32
C ILE A 423 -1.31 1.95 -15.47
N ARG A 424 -1.30 0.80 -14.79
CA ARG A 424 -0.23 -0.21 -14.93
C ARG A 424 -0.02 -0.63 -16.39
N ARG A 425 -1.10 -0.89 -17.14
CA ARG A 425 -1.02 -1.26 -18.57
C ARG A 425 -0.47 -0.13 -19.44
N LEU A 426 -0.86 1.12 -19.15
CA LEU A 426 -0.36 2.30 -19.86
C LEU A 426 1.14 2.48 -19.60
N ASN A 427 1.60 2.34 -18.36
CA ASN A 427 3.02 2.47 -18.01
C ASN A 427 3.87 1.42 -18.75
N TYR A 428 3.44 0.15 -18.79
CA TYR A 428 4.10 -0.85 -19.63
C TYR A 428 4.07 -0.51 -21.12
N ARG A 429 2.91 -0.06 -21.63
CA ARG A 429 2.80 0.29 -23.05
C ARG A 429 3.75 1.42 -23.43
N LEU A 430 3.89 2.44 -22.57
CA LEU A 430 4.83 3.54 -22.77
C LEU A 430 6.28 3.05 -22.70
N LEU A 431 6.62 2.22 -21.70
CA LEU A 431 7.96 1.66 -21.53
C LEU A 431 8.41 0.83 -22.74
N TYR A 432 7.53 0.01 -23.31
CA TYR A 432 7.85 -0.85 -24.46
C TYR A 432 7.58 -0.20 -25.84
N ALA A 433 6.99 1.00 -25.88
CA ALA A 433 6.77 1.75 -27.11
C ALA A 433 8.10 2.21 -27.73
N ASP A 434 9.06 2.59 -26.88
CA ASP A 434 10.40 2.97 -27.31
C ASP A 434 11.20 1.73 -27.76
N SER A 435 11.56 1.67 -29.05
CA SER A 435 12.33 0.56 -29.59
C SER A 435 13.76 0.50 -29.07
N ASP A 436 14.32 1.65 -28.68
CA ASP A 436 15.70 1.77 -28.28
C ASP A 436 15.88 1.30 -26.84
N LEU A 437 14.84 1.36 -26.01
CA LEU A 437 14.87 0.80 -24.66
C LEU A 437 14.62 -0.71 -24.59
N ARG A 438 14.05 -1.33 -25.63
CA ARG A 438 13.60 -2.75 -25.55
C ARG A 438 14.69 -3.75 -25.19
N HIS A 439 15.94 -3.45 -25.55
CA HIS A 439 17.07 -4.30 -25.22
C HIS A 439 17.68 -4.02 -23.85
N ARG A 440 17.15 -3.05 -23.11
CA ARG A 440 17.57 -2.64 -21.77
C ARG A 440 16.48 -2.88 -20.73
N ILE A 441 15.44 -3.65 -21.05
CA ILE A 441 14.28 -3.83 -20.16
C ILE A 441 13.97 -5.31 -19.93
N ILE A 442 13.83 -5.67 -18.65
CA ILE A 442 13.21 -6.91 -18.18
C ILE A 442 11.94 -6.56 -17.41
N THR A 443 10.87 -7.33 -17.65
CA THR A 443 9.71 -7.35 -16.76
C THR A 443 9.63 -8.70 -16.07
N SER A 444 9.71 -8.70 -14.74
CA SER A 444 9.62 -9.85 -13.86
C SER A 444 8.32 -9.76 -13.07
N THR A 445 7.41 -10.71 -13.27
CA THR A 445 6.11 -10.70 -12.59
C THR A 445 5.97 -11.85 -11.61
N VAL A 446 5.31 -11.62 -10.46
CA VAL A 446 5.09 -12.68 -9.45
C VAL A 446 4.31 -13.88 -9.99
N TYR A 447 3.52 -13.68 -11.04
CA TYR A 447 2.70 -14.71 -11.67
C TYR A 447 3.37 -15.34 -12.91
N GLU A 448 4.59 -14.92 -13.29
CA GLU A 448 5.27 -15.33 -14.54
C GLU A 448 5.36 -16.85 -14.68
N LEU A 449 5.67 -17.53 -13.58
CA LEU A 449 5.97 -18.97 -13.55
C LEU A 449 4.97 -19.77 -12.71
N ASN A 450 3.77 -19.24 -12.45
CA ASN A 450 2.78 -19.90 -11.60
C ASN A 450 1.98 -21.04 -12.27
N GLY A 451 2.22 -21.30 -13.56
CA GLY A 451 1.56 -22.36 -14.31
C GLY A 451 0.12 -22.08 -14.76
N GLU A 452 -0.45 -20.93 -14.40
CA GLU A 452 -1.83 -20.58 -14.73
C GLU A 452 -1.95 -19.97 -16.14
N LYS A 453 -3.11 -20.18 -16.76
CA LYS A 453 -3.49 -19.44 -17.97
C LYS A 453 -3.97 -18.03 -17.60
N THR A 454 -3.77 -17.07 -18.50
CA THR A 454 -4.30 -15.71 -18.33
C THR A 454 -5.60 -15.56 -19.13
N ALA A 455 -6.36 -14.50 -18.89
CA ALA A 455 -7.53 -14.16 -19.73
C ALA A 455 -7.15 -13.91 -21.20
N TYR A 456 -5.86 -13.70 -21.48
CA TYR A 456 -5.32 -13.38 -22.80
C TYR A 456 -4.48 -14.52 -23.40
N SER A 457 -4.26 -15.62 -22.67
CA SER A 457 -3.48 -16.77 -23.14
C SER A 457 -4.28 -18.06 -23.02
N LYS A 458 -4.26 -18.88 -24.08
CA LYS A 458 -4.94 -20.19 -24.08
C LYS A 458 -4.23 -21.23 -23.19
N SER A 459 -2.94 -21.03 -22.93
CA SER A 459 -2.11 -21.91 -22.10
C SER A 459 -1.03 -21.11 -21.35
N PHE A 460 -0.45 -21.74 -20.34
CA PHE A 460 0.83 -21.32 -19.77
C PHE A 460 1.91 -21.34 -20.87
N SER A 461 2.75 -20.31 -20.92
CA SER A 461 3.79 -20.13 -21.93
C SER A 461 5.11 -19.79 -21.26
N PHE A 462 6.18 -20.39 -21.74
CA PHE A 462 7.55 -20.13 -21.30
C PHE A 462 8.50 -20.23 -22.49
N ASN A 463 9.71 -19.70 -22.36
CA ASN A 463 10.72 -19.77 -23.40
C ASN A 463 11.23 -21.22 -23.53
N LYS A 464 10.85 -21.89 -24.63
CA LYS A 464 11.18 -23.31 -24.88
C LYS A 464 12.68 -23.60 -24.98
N ASN A 465 13.51 -22.57 -25.17
CA ASN A 465 14.97 -22.67 -25.23
C ASN A 465 15.60 -22.76 -23.83
N ILE A 466 14.86 -22.42 -22.77
CA ILE A 466 15.30 -22.61 -21.39
C ILE A 466 14.88 -24.02 -20.96
N LYS A 467 15.86 -24.80 -20.49
CA LYS A 467 15.68 -26.19 -20.05
C LYS A 467 16.24 -26.36 -18.63
N PRO A 468 15.61 -27.18 -17.77
CA PRO A 468 14.34 -27.89 -18.00
C PRO A 468 13.13 -26.94 -18.09
N ALA A 469 11.98 -27.47 -18.51
CA ALA A 469 10.73 -26.72 -18.42
C ALA A 469 10.32 -26.53 -16.95
N PRO A 470 9.63 -25.44 -16.58
CA PRO A 470 9.20 -25.19 -15.19
C PRO A 470 8.48 -26.39 -14.58
N SER A 471 9.04 -26.93 -13.50
CA SER A 471 8.56 -28.12 -12.81
C SER A 471 7.20 -27.86 -12.14
N THR A 472 6.48 -28.93 -11.82
CA THR A 472 5.20 -28.82 -11.09
C THR A 472 5.38 -28.18 -9.73
N LEU A 473 6.48 -28.51 -9.03
CA LEU A 473 6.80 -27.93 -7.74
C LEU A 473 7.08 -26.43 -7.83
N LEU A 474 7.90 -26.00 -8.80
CA LEU A 474 8.19 -24.58 -9.04
C LEU A 474 6.92 -23.79 -9.34
N LYS A 475 6.06 -24.31 -10.22
CA LYS A 475 4.77 -23.67 -10.53
C LYS A 475 3.86 -23.58 -9.31
N SER A 476 3.84 -24.60 -8.45
CA SER A 476 3.05 -24.60 -7.21
C SER A 476 3.51 -23.49 -6.26
N ILE A 477 4.81 -23.33 -6.05
CA ILE A 477 5.36 -22.25 -5.21
C ILE A 477 5.04 -20.88 -5.82
N GLY A 478 5.22 -20.72 -7.14
CA GLY A 478 4.84 -19.50 -7.85
C GLY A 478 3.35 -19.17 -7.73
N LEU A 479 2.47 -20.18 -7.73
CA LEU A 479 1.05 -20.00 -7.50
C LEU A 479 0.75 -19.51 -6.08
N ILE A 480 1.31 -20.17 -5.06
CA ILE A 480 1.16 -19.78 -3.65
C ILE A 480 1.56 -18.32 -3.44
N ALA A 481 2.71 -17.91 -4.00
CA ALA A 481 3.22 -16.54 -3.96
C ALA A 481 2.29 -15.56 -4.69
N SER A 482 1.88 -15.87 -5.93
CA SER A 482 1.05 -14.96 -6.74
C SER A 482 -0.37 -14.76 -6.19
N GLU A 483 -0.86 -15.67 -5.34
CA GLU A 483 -2.16 -15.59 -4.68
C GLU A 483 -2.13 -14.79 -3.36
N MET A 484 -0.97 -14.35 -2.87
CA MET A 484 -0.88 -13.53 -1.66
C MET A 484 -1.69 -12.23 -1.84
N PRO A 485 -2.63 -11.89 -0.94
CA PRO A 485 -3.30 -10.61 -0.93
C PRO A 485 -2.33 -9.43 -0.76
N THR A 486 -2.81 -8.24 -1.11
CA THR A 486 -2.10 -6.99 -0.81
C THR A 486 -2.41 -6.60 0.64
N THR A 487 -1.63 -7.06 1.60
CA THR A 487 -1.75 -6.76 3.05
C THR A 487 -0.41 -6.38 3.66
N LEU A 488 -0.43 -5.84 4.88
CA LEU A 488 0.75 -5.54 5.71
C LEU A 488 0.76 -6.40 6.98
N TRP A 489 0.24 -7.61 6.88
CA TRP A 489 0.16 -8.60 7.95
C TRP A 489 -0.05 -9.99 7.34
N TRP A 490 0.19 -11.02 8.14
CA TRP A 490 -0.04 -12.42 7.79
C TRP A 490 -1.34 -12.92 8.42
N ASP A 491 -2.23 -13.48 7.62
CA ASP A 491 -3.38 -14.22 8.15
C ASP A 491 -3.03 -15.72 8.40
N GLU A 492 -3.93 -16.45 9.07
CA GLU A 492 -3.71 -17.88 9.36
C GLU A 492 -3.45 -18.72 8.10
N LYS A 493 -4.07 -18.36 6.97
CA LYS A 493 -3.90 -19.06 5.71
C LYS A 493 -2.55 -18.74 5.08
N ASP A 494 -2.05 -17.53 5.24
CA ASP A 494 -0.74 -17.10 4.77
C ASP A 494 0.37 -17.87 5.49
N ILE A 495 0.24 -18.01 6.82
CA ILE A 495 1.17 -18.77 7.67
C ILE A 495 1.15 -20.25 7.30
N GLN A 496 -0.06 -20.86 7.21
CA GLN A 496 -0.20 -22.27 6.84
C GLN A 496 0.38 -22.61 5.46
N LYS A 497 0.32 -21.66 4.52
CA LYS A 497 0.85 -21.82 3.16
C LYS A 497 2.32 -21.43 3.01
N ASP A 498 2.97 -20.98 4.09
CA ASP A 498 4.35 -20.48 4.08
C ASP A 498 4.58 -19.41 3.01
N ARG A 499 3.66 -18.42 2.95
CA ARG A 499 3.66 -17.44 1.86
C ARG A 499 4.87 -16.53 1.85
N MET A 500 5.45 -16.23 3.01
CA MET A 500 6.64 -15.41 3.11
C MET A 500 7.81 -16.07 2.34
N ASP A 501 8.14 -17.32 2.67
CA ASP A 501 9.22 -18.02 1.98
C ASP A 501 8.88 -18.31 0.52
N ALA A 502 7.62 -18.64 0.22
CA ALA A 502 7.18 -18.84 -1.16
C ALA A 502 7.37 -17.59 -2.02
N LEU A 503 7.14 -16.38 -1.46
CA LEU A 503 7.38 -15.10 -2.14
C LEU A 503 8.86 -14.85 -2.40
N ILE A 504 9.71 -15.12 -1.41
CA ILE A 504 11.17 -14.96 -1.55
C ILE A 504 11.68 -15.94 -2.63
N ALA A 505 11.32 -17.22 -2.54
CA ALA A 505 11.68 -18.22 -3.54
C ALA A 505 11.16 -17.84 -4.93
N CYS A 506 9.93 -17.32 -5.01
CA CYS A 506 9.36 -16.83 -6.27
C CYS A 506 10.16 -15.67 -6.88
N GLY A 507 10.59 -14.71 -6.07
CA GLY A 507 11.50 -13.66 -6.52
C GLY A 507 12.82 -14.21 -7.06
N GLN A 508 13.39 -15.22 -6.39
CA GLN A 508 14.66 -15.83 -6.76
C GLN A 508 14.58 -16.59 -8.09
N PHE A 509 13.69 -17.59 -8.22
CA PHE A 509 13.63 -18.39 -9.44
C PHE A 509 13.08 -17.60 -10.63
N THR A 510 12.24 -16.59 -10.39
CA THR A 510 11.75 -15.72 -11.47
C THR A 510 12.88 -14.85 -11.99
N SER A 511 13.71 -14.29 -11.10
CA SER A 511 14.90 -13.53 -11.48
C SER A 511 15.87 -14.37 -12.33
N CYS A 512 16.18 -15.60 -11.86
CA CYS A 512 16.97 -16.57 -12.62
C CYS A 512 16.44 -16.76 -14.05
N TYR A 513 15.17 -17.11 -14.18
CA TYR A 513 14.52 -17.32 -15.47
C TYR A 513 14.51 -16.07 -16.36
N LYS A 514 14.23 -14.89 -15.80
CA LYS A 514 14.16 -13.65 -16.58
C LYS A 514 15.52 -13.19 -17.08
N LEU A 515 16.58 -13.40 -16.30
CA LEU A 515 17.96 -13.13 -16.72
C LEU A 515 18.36 -14.05 -17.88
N MET A 516 18.05 -15.35 -17.80
CA MET A 516 18.28 -16.29 -18.91
C MET A 516 17.50 -15.89 -20.18
N ASP A 517 16.20 -15.58 -20.04
CA ASP A 517 15.35 -15.17 -21.16
C ASP A 517 15.86 -13.88 -21.82
N TYR A 518 16.35 -12.94 -21.02
CA TYR A 518 16.95 -11.70 -21.49
C TYR A 518 18.25 -11.95 -22.27
N ILE A 519 19.17 -12.75 -21.74
CA ILE A 519 20.42 -13.11 -22.42
C ILE A 519 20.13 -13.76 -23.78
N LEU A 520 19.18 -14.70 -23.84
CA LEU A 520 18.79 -15.34 -25.10
C LEU A 520 18.20 -14.34 -26.11
N LYS A 521 17.48 -13.31 -25.65
CA LYS A 521 16.95 -12.24 -26.51
C LYS A 521 18.06 -11.31 -26.99
N LEU A 522 19.00 -10.95 -26.12
CA LEU A 522 20.17 -10.16 -26.47
C LEU A 522 20.99 -10.84 -27.57
N LYS A 523 21.36 -12.12 -27.39
CA LYS A 523 22.13 -12.89 -28.37
C LYS A 523 21.44 -13.04 -29.74
N LYS A 524 20.10 -12.99 -29.77
CA LYS A 524 19.32 -13.06 -31.03
C LYS A 524 19.16 -11.69 -31.70
N ASN A 525 19.43 -10.59 -31.00
CA ASN A 525 19.19 -9.25 -31.51
C ASN A 525 20.34 -8.79 -32.42
N LYS A 526 20.13 -8.90 -33.74
CA LYS A 526 21.10 -8.49 -34.77
C LYS A 526 21.49 -7.01 -34.76
N LYS A 527 20.76 -6.16 -34.03
CA LYS A 527 21.08 -4.73 -33.89
C LYS A 527 22.12 -4.43 -32.82
N ILE A 528 22.44 -5.43 -31.98
CA ILE A 528 23.39 -5.31 -30.88
C ILE A 528 24.66 -6.07 -31.27
N THR A 529 25.79 -5.38 -31.19
CA THR A 529 27.12 -5.96 -31.35
C THR A 529 27.81 -5.94 -29.99
N LEU A 530 28.05 -7.14 -29.45
CA LEU A 530 28.81 -7.35 -28.23
C LEU A 530 30.27 -7.59 -28.60
N SER A 531 31.19 -7.07 -27.80
CA SER A 531 32.61 -7.44 -27.82
C SER A 531 32.80 -8.90 -27.41
N GLU A 532 33.99 -9.42 -27.67
CA GLU A 532 34.36 -10.79 -27.25
C GLU A 532 34.31 -10.94 -25.73
N GLU A 533 34.78 -9.93 -24.99
CA GLU A 533 34.77 -9.90 -23.53
C GLU A 533 33.33 -9.89 -22.97
N GLU A 534 32.45 -9.04 -23.51
CA GLU A 534 31.03 -8.98 -23.10
C GLU A 534 30.32 -10.30 -23.42
N THR A 535 30.61 -10.90 -24.56
CA THR A 535 30.03 -12.20 -24.96
C THR A 535 30.47 -13.29 -24.00
N ALA A 536 31.75 -13.36 -23.65
CA ALA A 536 32.28 -14.33 -22.69
C ALA A 536 31.66 -14.14 -21.29
N ALA A 537 31.54 -12.90 -20.81
CA ALA A 537 30.95 -12.58 -19.52
C ALA A 537 29.47 -12.99 -19.43
N ILE A 538 28.69 -12.73 -20.50
CA ILE A 538 27.28 -13.11 -20.57
C ILE A 538 27.11 -14.63 -20.67
N ASP A 539 27.99 -15.32 -21.39
CA ASP A 539 27.94 -16.78 -21.54
C ASP A 539 28.30 -17.49 -20.23
N ALA A 540 29.26 -16.96 -19.47
CA ALA A 540 29.56 -17.42 -18.11
C ALA A 540 28.35 -17.23 -17.17
N LEU A 541 27.76 -16.04 -17.13
CA LEU A 541 26.55 -15.78 -16.36
C LEU A 541 25.40 -16.71 -16.75
N TYR A 542 25.20 -16.96 -18.05
CA TYR A 542 24.16 -17.87 -18.52
C TYR A 542 24.37 -19.30 -18.03
N ALA A 543 25.62 -19.79 -18.00
CA ALA A 543 25.94 -21.12 -17.52
C ALA A 543 25.61 -21.28 -16.02
N ASP A 544 25.94 -20.28 -15.20
CA ASP A 544 25.62 -20.26 -13.78
C ASP A 544 24.10 -20.21 -13.54
N LEU A 545 23.39 -19.37 -14.31
CA LEU A 545 21.94 -19.30 -14.28
C LEU A 545 21.29 -20.63 -14.69
N GLU A 546 21.84 -21.34 -15.68
CA GLU A 546 21.32 -22.64 -16.10
C GLU A 546 21.50 -23.71 -15.01
N ASN A 547 22.62 -23.68 -14.29
CA ASN A 547 22.87 -24.57 -13.16
C ASN A 547 21.87 -24.31 -12.02
N ASP A 548 21.68 -23.04 -11.66
CA ASP A 548 20.68 -22.64 -10.67
C ASP A 548 19.26 -22.98 -11.10
N TRP A 549 18.93 -22.79 -12.38
CA TRP A 549 17.62 -23.11 -12.91
C TRP A 549 17.30 -24.60 -12.77
N LYS A 550 18.28 -25.49 -12.98
CA LYS A 550 18.13 -26.93 -12.72
C LYS A 550 17.80 -27.18 -11.24
N GLN A 551 18.56 -26.57 -10.33
CA GLN A 551 18.31 -26.69 -8.88
C GLN A 551 16.94 -26.14 -8.46
N PHE A 552 16.51 -24.98 -8.98
CA PHE A 552 15.18 -24.44 -8.70
C PHE A 552 14.06 -25.36 -9.19
N ASN A 553 14.26 -26.10 -10.28
CA ASN A 553 13.26 -27.05 -10.75
C ASN A 553 13.16 -28.29 -9.87
N GLU A 554 14.25 -28.71 -9.24
CA GLU A 554 14.31 -29.83 -8.30
C GLU A 554 13.80 -29.43 -6.91
N ASN A 555 14.27 -28.30 -6.38
CA ASN A 555 13.89 -27.75 -5.09
C ASN A 555 13.78 -26.22 -5.17
N PRO A 556 12.60 -25.63 -5.45
CA PRO A 556 12.45 -24.18 -5.60
C PRO A 556 12.83 -23.36 -4.37
N MET A 557 12.87 -23.98 -3.19
CA MET A 557 13.13 -23.32 -1.91
C MET A 557 14.60 -23.37 -1.48
N PHE A 558 15.48 -24.02 -2.25
CA PHE A 558 16.84 -24.35 -1.81
C PHE A 558 17.63 -23.13 -1.30
N TYR A 559 17.51 -22.00 -2.01
CA TYR A 559 18.30 -20.83 -1.70
C TYR A 559 17.73 -20.00 -0.55
N VAL A 560 16.40 -19.89 -0.42
CA VAL A 560 15.77 -19.33 0.80
C VAL A 560 16.21 -20.11 2.03
N THR A 561 16.20 -21.44 1.96
CA THR A 561 16.65 -22.29 3.08
C THR A 561 18.12 -22.07 3.40
N ALA A 562 18.98 -21.92 2.39
CA ALA A 562 20.41 -21.68 2.59
C ALA A 562 20.72 -20.31 3.22
N LEU A 563 19.91 -19.28 2.94
CA LEU A 563 20.09 -17.95 3.54
C LEU A 563 19.75 -17.90 5.03
N LYS A 564 18.77 -18.73 5.45
CA LYS A 564 18.31 -18.83 6.84
C LYS A 564 19.24 -19.66 7.76
N GLN A 565 20.13 -20.47 7.18
CA GLN A 565 21.18 -21.22 7.89
C GLN A 565 22.39 -20.35 8.11
#